data_AF-Q79AV0-F1
#
_entry.id   AF-Q79AV0-F1
#
_cell.length_a   1.000
_cell.length_b   1.000
_cell.length_c   1.000
_cell.angle_alpha   90.00
_cell.angle_beta   90.00
_cell.angle_gamma   90.00
#
_symmetry.space_group_name_H-M   'P 1'
#
loop_
_entity.id
_entity.type
_entity.pdbx_description
1 polymer ?
#
loop_
_entity_poly.entity_id
_entity_poly.type
_entity_poly.pdbx_seq_one_letter_code
_entity_poly.pdbx_strand_id
1 'polypeptide(L)'
;MAKKAMVERDRKRKKLVEKYAAKREALKEQFAAATSQSERLELHRKLQQLPRNSAPNRVRNRCWVTGRPRGYYRDFGLCRNVLREMAHQGLLPGVVKSSW
;
A
#
# COMPACT_ATOMS: atom_id res chain seq x y z
N MET A 1 -3.36 -16.74 11.46
CA MET A 1 -2.84 -15.35 11.38
C MET A 1 -1.64 -15.28 10.45
N ALA A 2 -1.26 -14.09 9.95
CA ALA A 2 -0.06 -13.97 9.11
C ALA A 2 1.23 -14.08 9.93
N LYS A 3 2.32 -14.55 9.31
CA LYS A 3 3.66 -14.58 9.94
C LYS A 3 4.08 -13.16 10.32
N LYS A 4 4.60 -12.96 11.55
CA LYS A 4 5.09 -11.66 12.04
C LYS A 4 6.07 -11.00 11.06
N ALA A 5 7.01 -11.80 10.51
CA ALA A 5 7.96 -11.33 9.50
C ALA A 5 7.31 -10.74 8.23
N MET A 6 6.12 -11.21 7.84
CA MET A 6 5.40 -10.67 6.68
C MET A 6 4.74 -9.33 6.98
N VAL A 7 4.31 -9.11 8.21
CA VAL A 7 3.76 -7.83 8.69
C VAL A 7 4.88 -6.79 8.76
N GLU A 8 6.02 -7.16 9.37
CA GLU A 8 7.20 -6.28 9.46
C GLU A 8 7.77 -5.92 8.09
N ARG A 9 7.74 -6.86 7.13
CA ARG A 9 8.15 -6.57 5.74
C ARG A 9 7.29 -5.49 5.11
N ASP A 10 5.98 -5.49 5.37
CA ASP A 10 5.07 -4.47 4.84
C ASP A 10 5.26 -3.13 5.56
N ARG A 11 5.45 -3.14 6.88
CA ARG A 11 5.82 -1.95 7.66
C ARG A 11 7.11 -1.29 7.15
N LYS A 12 8.15 -2.09 6.88
CA LYS A 12 9.40 -1.59 6.25
C LYS A 12 9.16 -0.98 4.87
N ARG A 13 8.28 -1.57 4.06
CA ARG A 13 7.93 -1.01 2.74
C ARG A 13 7.21 0.33 2.86
N LYS A 14 6.24 0.46 3.77
CA LYS A 14 5.53 1.74 4.01
C LYS A 14 6.50 2.86 4.37
N LYS A 15 7.40 2.62 5.34
CA LYS A 15 8.45 3.58 5.72
C LYS A 15 9.35 3.98 4.54
N LEU A 16 9.73 3.03 3.68
CA LEU A 16 10.52 3.33 2.49
C LEU A 16 9.73 4.11 1.44
N VAL A 17 8.45 3.83 1.27
CA VAL A 17 7.58 4.57 0.34
C VAL A 17 7.47 6.02 0.79
N GLU A 18 7.17 6.26 2.07
CA GLU A 18 7.10 7.60 2.65
C GLU A 18 8.43 8.36 2.49
N LYS A 19 9.56 7.73 2.81
CA LYS A 19 10.90 8.36 2.70
C LYS A 19 11.25 8.81 1.27
N TYR A 20 10.82 8.07 0.25
CA TYR A 20 11.20 8.34 -1.14
C TYR A 20 10.03 8.87 -2.01
N ALA A 21 8.89 9.19 -1.42
CA ALA A 21 7.68 9.61 -2.13
C ALA A 21 7.95 10.86 -2.99
N ALA A 22 8.38 11.96 -2.37
CA ALA A 22 8.66 13.22 -3.06
C ALA A 22 9.73 13.08 -4.16
N LYS A 23 10.83 12.35 -3.89
CA LYS A 23 11.88 12.12 -4.89
C LYS A 23 11.37 11.32 -6.09
N ARG A 24 10.50 10.33 -5.87
CA ARG A 24 9.90 9.55 -6.96
C ARG A 24 8.93 10.37 -7.79
N GLU A 25 8.14 11.22 -7.15
CA GLU A 25 7.18 12.09 -7.81
C GLU A 25 7.89 13.09 -8.72
N ALA A 26 8.87 13.83 -8.20
CA ALA A 26 9.68 14.75 -8.99
C ALA A 26 10.36 14.07 -10.20
N LEU A 27 10.93 12.87 -10.03
CA LEU A 27 11.55 12.13 -11.13
C LEU A 27 10.53 11.66 -12.17
N LYS A 28 9.29 11.35 -11.76
CA LYS A 28 8.21 10.95 -12.67
C LYS A 28 7.68 12.14 -13.46
N GLU A 29 7.52 13.29 -12.82
CA GLU A 29 7.12 14.54 -13.48
C GLU A 29 8.16 14.96 -14.52
N GLN A 30 9.45 14.94 -14.15
CA GLN A 30 10.55 15.19 -15.09
C GLN A 30 10.53 14.19 -16.25
N PHE A 31 10.27 12.90 -15.98
CA PHE A 31 10.20 11.89 -17.03
C PHE A 31 9.01 12.09 -17.96
N ALA A 32 7.88 12.59 -17.45
CA ALA A 32 6.71 12.91 -18.26
C ALA A 32 6.94 14.15 -19.13
N ALA A 33 7.63 15.17 -18.60
CA ALA A 33 7.94 16.41 -19.29
C ALA A 33 9.10 16.30 -20.29
N ALA A 34 9.97 15.29 -20.18
CA ALA A 34 11.15 15.16 -21.02
C ALA A 34 10.81 14.89 -22.50
N THR A 35 11.33 15.76 -23.37
CA THR A 35 11.10 15.74 -24.82
C THR A 35 12.11 14.85 -25.55
N SER A 36 13.36 14.82 -25.10
CA SER A 36 14.42 14.02 -25.72
C SER A 36 14.49 12.59 -25.18
N GLN A 37 14.74 11.62 -26.06
CA GLN A 37 14.89 10.22 -25.69
C GLN A 37 16.11 9.98 -24.78
N SER A 38 17.20 10.74 -24.95
CA SER A 38 18.40 10.64 -24.12
C SER A 38 18.11 11.04 -22.67
N GLU A 39 17.42 12.17 -22.47
CA GLU A 39 17.02 12.67 -21.16
C GLU A 39 16.06 11.71 -20.45
N ARG A 40 15.10 11.14 -21.19
CA ARG A 40 14.20 10.11 -20.66
C ARG A 40 14.97 8.89 -20.16
N LEU A 41 16.01 8.47 -20.88
CA LEU A 41 16.83 7.32 -20.50
C LEU A 41 17.64 7.59 -19.22
N GLU A 42 18.18 8.79 -19.06
CA GLU A 42 18.89 9.20 -17.84
C GLU A 42 17.96 9.29 -16.62
N LEU A 43 16.79 9.90 -16.78
CA LEU A 43 15.77 9.98 -15.73
C LEU A 43 15.27 8.60 -15.32
N HIS A 44 15.08 7.71 -16.30
CA HIS A 44 14.74 6.32 -16.04
C HIS A 44 15.85 5.59 -15.26
N ARG A 45 17.13 5.81 -15.61
CA ARG A 45 18.28 5.27 -14.85
C ARG A 45 18.29 5.78 -13.41
N LYS A 46 18.04 7.07 -13.20
CA LYS A 46 17.90 7.66 -11.86
C LYS A 46 16.75 7.01 -11.08
N LEU A 47 15.60 6.78 -11.71
CA LEU A 47 14.45 6.11 -11.09
C LEU A 47 14.75 4.65 -10.70
N GLN A 48 15.52 3.94 -11.52
CA GLN A 48 15.92 2.55 -11.28
C GLN A 48 16.91 2.40 -10.12
N GLN A 49 17.75 3.41 -9.86
CA GLN A 49 18.69 3.40 -8.73
C GLN A 49 17.99 3.46 -7.36
N LEU A 50 16.72 3.90 -7.30
CA LEU A 50 15.98 3.92 -6.03
C LEU A 50 15.68 2.50 -5.53
N PRO A 51 15.64 2.27 -4.20
CA PRO A 51 15.33 0.97 -3.65
C PRO A 51 14.01 0.41 -4.19
N ARG A 52 13.99 -0.84 -4.68
CA ARG A 52 12.80 -1.46 -5.29
C ARG A 52 11.57 -1.43 -4.39
N ASN A 53 11.76 -1.57 -3.09
CA ASN A 53 10.70 -1.57 -2.07
C ASN A 53 10.13 -0.18 -1.72
N SER A 54 10.72 0.90 -2.25
CA SER A 54 10.16 2.24 -2.13
C SER A 54 9.06 2.54 -3.15
N ALA A 55 8.77 1.60 -4.06
CA ALA A 55 7.66 1.74 -4.99
C ALA A 55 6.31 1.44 -4.28
N PRO A 56 5.31 2.35 -4.36
CA PRO A 56 4.06 2.23 -3.60
C PRO A 56 3.24 1.00 -4.00
N ASN A 57 3.32 0.58 -5.27
CA ASN A 57 2.65 -0.61 -5.78
C ASN A 57 3.10 -1.94 -5.12
N ARG A 58 4.23 -1.95 -4.40
CA ARG A 58 4.72 -3.16 -3.68
C ARG A 58 4.17 -3.28 -2.26
N VAL A 59 3.53 -2.25 -1.74
CA VAL A 59 2.83 -2.29 -0.44
C VAL A 59 1.56 -3.10 -0.62
N ARG A 60 1.27 -4.00 0.32
CA ARG A 60 0.05 -4.81 0.25
C ARG A 60 -0.83 -4.53 1.45
N ASN A 61 -2.08 -4.12 1.18
CA ASN A 61 -3.08 -3.95 2.22
C ASN A 61 -3.31 -5.27 2.97
N ARG A 62 -3.25 -5.18 4.30
CA ARG A 62 -3.39 -6.30 5.22
C ARG A 62 -4.32 -5.89 6.33
N CYS A 63 -5.11 -6.83 6.82
CA CYS A 63 -5.90 -6.64 8.03
C CYS A 63 -4.99 -6.20 9.19
N TRP A 64 -5.32 -5.08 9.85
CA TRP A 64 -4.48 -4.56 10.94
C TRP A 64 -4.49 -5.47 12.17
N VAL A 65 -5.54 -6.27 12.38
CA VAL A 65 -5.64 -7.24 13.48
C VAL A 65 -4.86 -8.54 13.17
N THR A 66 -5.13 -9.18 12.03
CA THR A 66 -4.62 -10.55 11.75
C THR A 66 -3.47 -10.60 10.75
N GLY A 67 -3.20 -9.51 10.05
CA GLY A 67 -2.21 -9.44 8.96
C GLY A 67 -2.64 -10.14 7.65
N ARG A 68 -3.89 -10.61 7.55
CA ARG A 68 -4.40 -11.35 6.38
C ARG A 68 -4.35 -10.47 5.11
N PRO A 69 -3.75 -10.94 4.00
CA PRO A 69 -3.54 -10.14 2.79
C PRO A 69 -4.67 -10.22 1.73
N ARG A 70 -5.77 -10.91 2.04
CA ARG A 70 -6.90 -11.16 1.12
C ARG A 70 -8.23 -10.92 1.82
N GLY A 71 -9.23 -10.51 1.04
CA GLY A 71 -10.55 -10.12 1.54
C GLY A 71 -10.47 -8.91 2.46
N TYR A 72 -9.68 -7.91 2.05
CA TYR A 72 -9.45 -6.66 2.79
C TYR A 72 -10.46 -5.61 2.34
N TYR A 73 -11.19 -5.04 3.29
CA TYR A 73 -12.07 -3.90 3.05
C TYR A 73 -11.31 -2.62 3.35
N ARG A 74 -11.27 -1.68 2.39
CA ARG A 74 -10.45 -0.46 2.51
C ARG A 74 -10.99 0.49 3.57
N ASP A 75 -12.30 0.61 3.68
CA ASP A 75 -12.96 1.56 4.60
C ASP A 75 -12.70 1.19 6.06
N PHE A 76 -12.68 -0.11 6.37
CA PHE A 76 -12.47 -0.62 7.73
C PHE A 76 -11.03 -1.04 8.04
N GLY A 77 -10.22 -1.27 7.00
CA GLY A 77 -8.89 -1.85 7.15
C GLY A 77 -8.85 -3.31 7.61
N LEU A 78 -9.99 -4.00 7.62
CA LEU A 78 -10.16 -5.35 8.18
C LEU A 78 -10.27 -6.42 7.11
N CYS A 79 -10.01 -7.67 7.50
CA CYS A 79 -10.37 -8.82 6.67
C CYS A 79 -11.82 -9.23 6.90
N ARG A 80 -12.44 -9.87 5.92
CA ARG A 80 -13.86 -10.30 5.94
C ARG A 80 -14.32 -11.03 7.21
N ASN A 81 -13.48 -11.88 7.80
CA ASN A 81 -13.85 -12.65 9.00
C ASN A 81 -13.92 -11.72 10.23
N VAL A 82 -12.87 -10.93 10.46
CA VAL A 82 -12.81 -9.98 11.57
C VAL A 82 -13.85 -8.87 11.41
N LEU A 83 -14.09 -8.42 10.18
CA LEU A 83 -15.16 -7.47 9.89
C LEU A 83 -16.52 -8.02 10.35
N ARG A 84 -16.83 -9.28 10.02
CA ARG A 84 -18.07 -9.94 10.42
C ARG A 84 -18.16 -10.10 11.94
N GLU A 85 -17.07 -10.52 12.60
CA GLU A 85 -17.00 -10.65 14.06
C GLU A 85 -17.26 -9.30 14.75
N MET A 86 -16.58 -8.24 14.30
CA MET A 86 -16.74 -6.89 14.86
C MET A 86 -18.11 -6.28 14.56
N ALA A 87 -18.69 -6.55 13.39
CA ALA A 87 -20.05 -6.13 13.05
C ALA A 87 -21.08 -6.78 13.98
N HIS A 88 -20.97 -8.09 14.22
CA HIS A 88 -21.87 -8.80 15.15
C HIS A 88 -21.72 -8.35 16.60
N GLN A 89 -20.54 -7.90 16.98
CA GLN A 89 -20.27 -7.31 18.31
C GLN A 89 -20.72 -5.85 18.42
N GLY A 90 -21.20 -5.22 17.34
CA GLY A 90 -21.58 -3.81 17.34
C GLY A 90 -20.40 -2.83 17.45
N LEU A 91 -19.16 -3.28 17.21
CA LEU A 91 -17.97 -2.43 17.27
C LEU A 91 -17.81 -1.53 16.05
N LEU A 92 -18.55 -1.82 14.97
CA LEU A 92 -18.52 -1.04 13.72
C LEU A 92 -19.77 -0.15 13.66
N PRO A 93 -19.63 1.18 13.84
CA PRO A 93 -20.77 2.09 13.87
C PRO A 93 -21.49 2.11 12.52
N GLY A 94 -22.83 2.03 12.56
CA GLY A 94 -23.69 2.08 11.37
C GLY A 94 -23.70 0.81 10.51
N VAL A 95 -22.96 -0.25 10.89
CA VAL A 95 -22.98 -1.52 10.15
C VAL A 95 -24.13 -2.38 10.66
N VAL A 96 -25.12 -2.60 9.79
CA VAL A 96 -26.28 -3.46 10.05
C VAL A 96 -26.39 -4.52 8.96
N LYS A 97 -26.98 -5.67 9.27
CA LYS A 97 -27.34 -6.66 8.26
C LYS A 97 -28.45 -6.09 7.38
N SER A 98 -28.10 -5.71 6.16
CA SER A 98 -29.02 -5.14 5.18
C SER A 98 -29.85 -6.24 4.50
N SER A 99 -31.16 -6.01 4.39
CA SER A 99 -32.08 -6.75 3.53
C SER A 99 -32.82 -5.72 2.67
N TRP A 100 -32.55 -5.72 1.38
CA TRP A 100 -33.19 -4.85 0.39
C TRP A 100 -33.85 -5.72 -0.68
#